data_AF-A0A1U8D410-F1
#
_entry.id   AF-A0A1U8D410-F1
#
_cell.length_a   1.000
_cell.length_b   1.000
_cell.length_c   1.000
_cell.angle_alpha   90.00
_cell.angle_beta   90.00
_cell.angle_gamma   90.00
#
_symmetry.space_group_name_H-M   'P 1'
#
loop_
_entity.id
_entity.type
_entity.pdbx_description
1 polymer ?
#
loop_
_entity_poly.entity_id
_entity_poly.type
_entity_poly.pdbx_seq_one_letter_code
_entity_poly.pdbx_strand_id
1 'polypeptide(L)'
;MRGKERYAVSFQPACSLCAQWKQEILNHHTNRHGDVHWGNCKPWLWPSNSWELAKVITCRNELMHSSEMKVSSLWLKEFGKKIQNLLNEFENVPEVAAAGTKIEKLLSSDWAVCVPGEGDQPDGLEEETEVYLTESQIHEIEMELIRQRLEEIYLLAEEQEMLSAENLHRIQMVKDFLKDNSDLNTSFEADLQRLEGLEKEMQSQKISLDETKKENPEEETNEACLLKKIKLVA
;
A
#
# COMPACT_ATOMS: atom_id res chain seq x y z
N MET A 1 -19.99 37.73 -23.01
CA MET A 1 -18.93 38.26 -22.11
C MET A 1 -19.57 39.11 -21.02
N ARG A 2 -19.96 38.52 -19.88
CA ARG A 2 -20.28 39.27 -18.66
C ARG A 2 -19.63 38.53 -17.49
N GLY A 3 -18.42 38.97 -17.14
CA GLY A 3 -17.70 38.50 -15.98
C GLY A 3 -18.44 38.93 -14.72
N LYS A 4 -18.90 37.95 -13.93
CA LYS A 4 -19.26 38.19 -12.53
C LYS A 4 -17.97 38.08 -11.73
N GLU A 5 -17.38 39.21 -11.38
CA GLU A 5 -16.42 39.30 -10.28
C GLU A 5 -17.13 38.78 -9.02
N ARG A 6 -16.80 37.54 -8.65
CA ARG A 6 -17.07 37.03 -7.31
C ARG A 6 -16.09 37.75 -6.40
N TYR A 7 -16.56 38.81 -5.74
CA TYR A 7 -15.88 39.37 -4.59
C TYR A 7 -15.74 38.25 -3.57
N ALA A 8 -14.56 37.65 -3.50
CA ALA A 8 -14.16 36.80 -2.39
C ALA A 8 -14.11 37.71 -1.17
N VAL A 9 -15.17 37.68 -0.35
CA VAL A 9 -15.13 38.31 0.96
C VAL A 9 -14.09 37.53 1.75
N SER A 10 -12.87 38.07 1.82
CA SER A 10 -11.84 37.57 2.71
C SER A 10 -12.40 37.69 4.12
N PHE A 11 -12.76 36.56 4.73
CA PHE A 11 -13.13 36.53 6.13
C PHE A 11 -11.92 36.97 6.94
N GLN A 12 -11.94 38.22 7.39
CA GLN A 12 -10.97 38.68 8.38
C GLN A 12 -11.44 38.14 9.74
N PRO A 13 -10.60 37.40 10.47
CA PRO A 13 -10.98 36.86 11.77
C PRO A 13 -11.02 38.01 12.77
N ALA A 14 -12.14 38.75 12.79
CA ALA A 14 -12.35 39.87 13.70
C ALA A 14 -12.53 39.42 15.17
N CYS A 15 -12.59 38.11 15.42
CA CYS A 15 -12.77 37.53 16.75
C CYS A 15 -11.49 36.81 17.22
N SER A 16 -11.09 37.09 18.46
CA SER A 16 -9.93 36.47 19.13
C SER A 16 -10.02 34.94 19.17
N LEU A 17 -11.22 34.39 19.32
CA LEU A 17 -11.47 32.95 19.29
C LEU A 17 -11.15 32.36 17.90
N CYS A 18 -11.58 33.01 16.81
CA CYS A 18 -11.28 32.54 15.45
C CYS A 18 -9.78 32.55 15.15
N ALA A 19 -9.02 33.48 15.72
CA ALA A 19 -7.57 33.51 15.59
C ALA A 19 -6.89 32.32 16.29
N GLN A 20 -7.34 31.98 17.51
CA GLN A 20 -6.83 30.80 18.24
C GLN A 20 -7.14 29.49 17.50
N TRP A 21 -8.38 29.34 17.03
CA TRP A 21 -8.76 28.17 16.23
C TRP A 21 -7.99 28.07 14.90
N LYS A 22 -7.72 29.19 14.23
CA LYS A 22 -6.87 29.21 13.03
C LYS A 22 -5.48 28.64 13.35
N GLN A 23 -4.87 29.10 14.43
CA GLN A 23 -3.54 28.63 14.83
C GLN A 23 -3.55 27.13 15.14
N GLU A 24 -4.54 26.67 15.92
CA GLU A 24 -4.65 25.26 16.29
C GLU A 24 -4.85 24.35 15.08
N ILE A 25 -5.75 24.72 14.16
CA ILE A 25 -6.00 23.96 12.93
C ILE A 25 -4.72 23.88 12.08
N LEU A 26 -4.00 24.99 11.92
CA LEU A 26 -2.77 25.02 11.12
C LEU A 26 -1.61 24.25 11.77
N ASN A 27 -1.55 24.18 13.11
CA ASN A 27 -0.55 23.37 13.82
C ASN A 27 -0.68 21.88 13.47
N HIS A 28 -1.92 21.41 13.25
CA HIS A 28 -2.24 20.02 12.91
C HIS A 28 -2.39 19.75 11.41
N HIS A 29 -2.23 20.77 10.56
CA HIS A 29 -2.35 20.65 9.11
C HIS A 29 -0.99 20.35 8.46
N THR A 30 -1.00 19.67 7.30
CA THR A 30 0.22 19.38 6.52
C THR A 30 0.88 20.66 5.98
N ASN A 31 0.07 21.66 5.61
CA ASN A 31 0.54 23.02 5.30
C ASN A 31 0.30 23.95 6.49
N ARG A 32 1.30 24.05 7.37
CA ARG A 32 1.27 24.87 8.61
C ARG A 32 1.26 26.38 8.37
N HIS A 33 1.67 26.81 7.18
CA HIS A 33 1.70 28.22 6.78
C HIS A 33 0.56 28.57 5.83
N GLY A 34 -0.38 27.64 5.62
CA GLY A 34 -1.56 27.84 4.78
C GLY A 34 -2.56 28.82 5.39
N ASP A 35 -3.60 29.13 4.62
CA ASP A 35 -4.74 29.89 5.11
C ASP A 35 -5.97 28.99 5.27
N VAL A 36 -6.83 29.34 6.21
CA VAL A 36 -8.10 28.63 6.43
C VAL A 36 -9.20 29.44 5.76
N HIS A 37 -9.80 28.89 4.70
CA HIS A 37 -10.87 29.56 3.97
C HIS A 37 -12.21 29.42 4.71
N TRP A 38 -12.47 30.35 5.63
CA TRP A 38 -13.68 30.39 6.47
C TRP A 38 -14.99 30.66 5.72
N GLY A 39 -14.94 30.97 4.42
CA GLY A 39 -16.12 31.35 3.61
C GLY A 39 -17.25 30.30 3.59
N ASN A 40 -16.96 29.06 3.99
CA ASN A 40 -17.92 27.97 4.13
C ASN A 40 -18.13 27.49 5.59
N CYS A 41 -17.46 28.10 6.56
CA CYS A 41 -17.51 27.69 7.95
C CYS A 41 -18.56 28.52 8.72
N LYS A 42 -19.42 27.84 9.48
CA LYS A 42 -20.32 28.44 10.49
C LYS A 42 -19.91 27.92 11.88
N PRO A 43 -18.89 28.52 12.52
CA PRO A 43 -18.29 27.98 13.75
C PRO A 43 -19.26 27.81 14.92
N TRP A 44 -20.33 28.62 14.97
CA TRP A 44 -21.39 28.50 15.99
C TRP A 44 -22.24 27.22 15.84
N LEU A 45 -22.17 26.51 14.72
CA LEU A 45 -22.80 25.19 14.55
C LEU A 45 -21.88 24.04 14.97
N TRP A 46 -20.60 24.30 15.27
CA TRP A 46 -19.66 23.26 15.69
C TRP A 46 -20.01 22.64 17.05
N PRO A 47 -20.45 23.39 18.07
CA PRO A 47 -20.86 22.77 19.33
C PRO A 47 -22.04 21.80 19.20
N SER A 48 -22.93 22.01 18.22
CA SER A 48 -24.12 21.19 18.00
C SER A 48 -23.91 20.07 16.96
N ASN A 49 -23.22 20.37 15.85
CA ASN A 49 -23.17 19.51 14.66
C ASN A 49 -21.74 19.06 14.30
N SER A 50 -20.71 19.42 15.08
CA SER A 50 -19.31 19.02 14.83
C SER A 50 -19.16 17.50 14.80
N TRP A 51 -19.90 16.79 15.65
CA TRP A 51 -19.76 15.34 15.77
C TRP A 51 -20.30 14.60 14.55
N GLU A 52 -21.40 15.06 13.92
CA GLU A 52 -21.93 14.42 12.70
C GLU A 52 -21.08 14.74 11.47
N LEU A 53 -20.60 15.99 11.35
CA LEU A 53 -19.67 16.35 10.28
C LEU A 53 -18.36 15.57 10.40
N ALA A 54 -17.80 15.46 11.61
CA ALA A 54 -16.60 14.67 11.87
C ALA A 54 -16.81 13.19 11.52
N LYS A 55 -17.96 12.60 11.87
CA LYS A 55 -18.28 11.21 11.52
C LYS A 55 -18.29 10.96 10.02
N VAL A 56 -18.88 11.85 9.23
CA VAL A 56 -18.91 11.74 7.76
C VAL A 56 -17.53 11.93 7.15
N ILE A 57 -16.75 12.90 7.64
CA ILE A 57 -15.37 13.15 7.18
C ILE A 57 -14.46 11.95 7.47
N THR A 58 -14.57 11.35 8.67
CA THR A 58 -13.81 10.15 9.02
C THR A 58 -14.13 9.00 8.08
N CYS A 59 -15.40 8.69 7.82
CA CYS A 59 -15.77 7.63 6.88
C CYS A 59 -15.30 7.91 5.44
N ARG A 60 -15.37 9.17 4.99
CA ARG A 60 -14.81 9.56 3.69
C ARG A 60 -13.30 9.36 3.63
N ASN A 61 -12.58 9.68 4.70
CA ASN A 61 -11.13 9.49 4.77
C ASN A 61 -10.75 8.01 4.83
N GLU A 62 -11.51 7.19 5.55
CA GLU A 62 -11.34 5.72 5.57
C GLU A 62 -11.49 5.15 4.15
N LEU A 63 -12.53 5.57 3.42
CA LEU A 63 -12.75 5.13 2.04
C LEU A 63 -11.62 5.59 1.10
N MET A 64 -11.23 6.86 1.19
CA MET A 64 -10.23 7.46 0.30
C MET A 64 -8.82 6.91 0.52
N HIS A 65 -8.48 6.52 1.74
CA HIS A 65 -7.17 5.94 2.09
C HIS A 65 -7.20 4.41 2.16
N SER A 66 -8.31 3.76 1.78
CA SER A 66 -8.37 2.31 1.67
C SER A 66 -7.64 1.87 0.40
N SER A 67 -6.56 1.11 0.56
CA SER A 67 -5.78 0.56 -0.56
C SER A 67 -6.56 -0.48 -1.38
N GLU A 68 -7.60 -1.09 -0.80
CA GLU A 68 -8.35 -2.17 -1.44
C GLU A 68 -9.58 -1.66 -2.21
N MET A 69 -9.96 -0.38 -2.07
CA MET A 69 -11.19 0.23 -2.63
C MET A 69 -12.50 -0.55 -2.38
N LYS A 70 -12.47 -1.56 -1.51
CA LYS A 70 -13.61 -2.39 -1.13
C LYS A 70 -14.22 -1.88 0.17
N VAL A 71 -15.54 -1.81 0.20
CA VAL A 71 -16.32 -1.58 1.43
C VAL A 71 -17.40 -2.63 1.56
N SER A 72 -17.66 -3.08 2.78
CA SER A 72 -18.74 -4.03 3.03
C SER A 72 -20.10 -3.34 2.88
N SER A 73 -21.13 -4.11 2.53
CA SER A 73 -22.51 -3.62 2.47
C SER A 73 -23.00 -3.07 3.82
N LEU A 74 -22.53 -3.64 4.92
CA LEU A 74 -22.79 -3.13 6.27
C LEU A 74 -22.14 -1.75 6.49
N TRP A 75 -20.88 -1.59 6.09
CA TRP A 75 -20.17 -0.31 6.21
C TRP A 75 -20.88 0.79 5.40
N LEU A 76 -21.32 0.49 4.17
CA LEU A 76 -22.02 1.46 3.32
C LEU A 76 -23.37 1.87 3.92
N LYS A 77 -24.10 0.94 4.53
CA LYS A 77 -25.35 1.25 5.27
C LYS A 77 -25.09 2.16 6.46
N GLU A 78 -24.07 1.89 7.25
CA GLU A 78 -23.70 2.73 8.41
C GLU A 78 -23.21 4.12 7.98
N PHE A 79 -22.47 4.21 6.87
CA PHE A 79 -22.09 5.50 6.27
C PHE A 79 -23.33 6.28 5.81
N GLY A 80 -24.28 5.62 5.15
CA GLY A 80 -25.54 6.21 4.74
C GLY A 80 -26.32 6.82 5.90
N LYS A 81 -26.43 6.10 7.04
CA LYS A 81 -27.07 6.61 8.26
C LYS A 81 -26.38 7.87 8.80
N LYS A 82 -25.04 7.89 8.84
CA LYS A 82 -24.27 9.07 9.30
C LYS A 82 -24.52 10.28 8.40
N ILE A 83 -24.59 10.08 7.08
CA ILE A 83 -24.94 11.17 6.15
C ILE A 83 -26.38 11.64 6.39
N GLN A 84 -27.35 10.74 6.56
CA GLN A 84 -28.74 11.11 6.83
C GLN A 84 -28.89 11.91 8.11
N ASN A 85 -28.23 11.50 9.20
CA ASN A 85 -28.24 12.27 10.44
C ASN A 85 -27.66 13.68 10.23
N LEU A 86 -26.53 13.78 9.54
CA LEU A 86 -25.93 15.08 9.21
C LEU A 86 -26.91 15.94 8.40
N LEU A 87 -27.60 15.38 7.41
CA LEU A 87 -28.56 16.12 6.58
C LEU A 87 -29.77 16.62 7.39
N ASN A 88 -30.27 15.81 8.33
CA ASN A 88 -31.40 16.18 9.20
C ASN A 88 -31.08 17.41 10.07
N GLU A 89 -29.84 17.56 10.52
CA GLU A 89 -29.39 18.76 11.26
C GLU A 89 -29.48 20.06 10.44
N PHE A 90 -29.59 19.95 9.11
CA PHE A 90 -29.70 21.06 8.18
C PHE A 90 -30.99 21.01 7.35
N GLU A 91 -32.03 20.29 7.81
CA GLU A 91 -33.31 20.16 7.10
C GLU A 91 -33.96 21.53 6.79
N ASN A 92 -33.72 22.51 7.66
CA ASN A 92 -34.17 23.90 7.48
C ASN A 92 -33.53 24.62 6.27
N VAL A 93 -32.48 24.05 5.66
CA VAL A 93 -31.80 24.59 4.48
C VAL A 93 -32.33 23.86 3.23
N PRO A 94 -33.06 24.55 2.33
CA PRO A 94 -33.76 23.89 1.23
C PRO A 94 -32.83 23.18 0.23
N GLU A 95 -31.62 23.71 0.01
CA GLU A 95 -30.61 23.05 -0.81
C GLU A 95 -30.13 21.72 -0.21
N VAL A 96 -30.02 21.67 1.13
CA VAL A 96 -29.60 20.46 1.84
C VAL A 96 -30.72 19.43 1.86
N ALA A 97 -31.97 19.86 2.08
CA ALA A 97 -33.13 18.97 1.97
C ALA A 97 -33.23 18.35 0.56
N ALA A 98 -33.06 19.15 -0.50
CA ALA A 98 -33.06 18.66 -1.87
C ALA A 98 -31.88 17.70 -2.18
N ALA A 99 -30.70 17.98 -1.63
CA ALA A 99 -29.55 17.07 -1.72
C ALA A 99 -29.80 15.77 -0.93
N GLY A 100 -30.43 15.86 0.23
CA GLY A 100 -30.73 14.72 1.09
C GLY A 100 -31.66 13.72 0.43
N THR A 101 -32.72 14.18 -0.23
CA THR A 101 -33.60 13.30 -1.02
C THR A 101 -32.85 12.58 -2.15
N LYS A 102 -31.89 13.25 -2.81
CA LYS A 102 -31.08 12.62 -3.87
C LYS A 102 -30.14 11.57 -3.30
N ILE A 103 -29.51 11.86 -2.16
CA ILE A 103 -28.59 10.95 -1.48
C ILE A 103 -29.34 9.74 -0.95
N GLU A 104 -30.51 9.93 -0.33
CA GLU A 104 -31.37 8.83 0.12
C GLU A 104 -31.73 7.90 -1.03
N LYS A 105 -32.19 8.46 -2.16
CA LYS A 105 -32.49 7.69 -3.37
C LYS A 105 -31.27 6.89 -3.86
N LEU A 106 -30.08 7.48 -3.83
CA LEU A 106 -28.84 6.83 -4.23
C LEU A 106 -28.46 5.67 -3.29
N LEU A 107 -28.60 5.87 -1.98
CA LEU A 107 -28.31 4.86 -0.95
C LEU A 107 -29.33 3.71 -0.94
N SER A 108 -30.57 3.96 -1.34
CA SER A 108 -31.63 2.96 -1.45
C SER A 108 -31.68 2.25 -2.80
N SER A 109 -30.92 2.71 -3.79
CA SER A 109 -30.88 2.10 -5.12
C SER A 109 -30.11 0.78 -5.06
N ASP A 110 -30.64 -0.23 -5.75
CA ASP A 110 -29.89 -1.45 -6.01
C ASP A 110 -28.90 -1.17 -7.13
N TRP A 111 -27.61 -1.33 -6.83
CA TRP A 111 -26.51 -1.14 -7.78
C TRP A 111 -26.14 -2.46 -8.47
N ALA A 112 -26.99 -3.49 -8.35
CA ALA A 112 -26.85 -4.70 -9.13
C ALA A 112 -26.79 -4.36 -10.62
N VAL A 113 -25.64 -4.65 -11.23
CA VAL A 113 -25.46 -4.55 -12.68
C VAL A 113 -26.17 -5.74 -13.29
N CYS A 114 -27.40 -5.53 -13.78
CA CYS A 114 -28.07 -6.49 -14.63
C CYS A 114 -27.47 -6.35 -16.03
N VAL A 115 -26.58 -7.27 -16.42
CA VAL A 115 -26.12 -7.43 -17.81
C VAL A 115 -27.10 -8.38 -18.52
N PRO A 116 -28.07 -7.87 -19.30
CA PRO A 116 -29.06 -8.73 -19.93
C PRO A 116 -28.48 -9.27 -21.24
N GLY A 117 -27.97 -10.52 -21.20
CA GLY A 117 -27.56 -11.27 -22.37
C GLY A 117 -26.14 -10.93 -22.85
N GLU A 118 -25.27 -11.94 -22.79
CA GLU A 118 -23.83 -11.94 -23.14
C GLU A 118 -22.97 -11.15 -22.14
N GLY A 119 -21.87 -11.77 -21.70
CA GLY A 119 -21.10 -11.39 -20.50
C GLY A 119 -20.54 -9.96 -20.54
N ASP A 120 -20.08 -9.48 -19.38
CA ASP A 120 -19.34 -8.23 -19.22
C ASP A 120 -18.31 -8.09 -20.36
N GLN A 121 -18.56 -7.17 -21.30
CA GLN A 121 -17.48 -6.65 -22.13
C GLN A 121 -16.65 -5.75 -21.21
N PRO A 122 -15.36 -6.03 -21.03
CA PRO A 122 -14.49 -5.18 -20.21
C PRO A 122 -14.49 -3.76 -20.76
N ASP A 123 -14.66 -2.79 -19.88
CA ASP A 123 -14.63 -1.36 -20.15
C ASP A 123 -13.18 -0.90 -20.43
N GLY A 124 -12.64 -1.37 -21.55
CA GLY A 124 -11.43 -0.91 -22.22
C GLY A 124 -11.77 -0.48 -23.64
N LEU A 125 -11.20 0.64 -24.10
CA LEU A 125 -11.36 1.11 -25.47
C LEU A 125 -10.95 0.00 -26.45
N GLU A 126 -11.92 -0.54 -27.19
CA GLU A 126 -11.70 -1.36 -28.38
C GLU A 126 -11.16 -0.49 -29.52
N GLU A 127 -9.98 0.10 -29.37
CA GLU A 127 -9.27 0.73 -30.49
C GLU A 127 -7.79 0.32 -30.47
N GLU A 128 -7.47 -0.52 -31.46
CA GLU A 128 -6.16 -0.91 -31.98
C GLU A 128 -5.35 -1.94 -31.16
N THR A 129 -5.70 -3.21 -31.44
CA THR A 129 -4.80 -4.37 -31.34
C THR A 129 -4.28 -4.68 -29.94
N GLU A 130 -5.19 -4.97 -29.02
CA GLU A 130 -4.84 -5.73 -27.83
C GLU A 130 -4.62 -7.19 -28.26
N VAL A 131 -3.35 -7.57 -28.48
CA VAL A 131 -2.96 -8.96 -28.70
C VAL A 131 -3.15 -9.67 -27.36
N TYR A 132 -4.37 -10.13 -27.10
CA TYR A 132 -4.60 -11.08 -26.01
C TYR A 132 -3.72 -12.29 -26.28
N LEU A 133 -2.75 -12.52 -25.39
CA LEU A 133 -1.92 -13.70 -25.45
C LEU A 133 -2.83 -14.92 -25.27
N THR A 134 -2.72 -15.87 -26.19
CA THR A 134 -3.37 -17.16 -26.03
C THR A 134 -2.80 -17.89 -24.81
N GLU A 135 -3.56 -18.83 -24.24
CA GLU A 135 -3.10 -19.66 -23.11
C GLU A 135 -1.74 -20.32 -23.41
N SER A 136 -1.53 -20.75 -24.65
CA SER A 136 -0.24 -21.33 -25.08
C SER A 136 0.91 -20.32 -25.07
N GLN A 137 0.66 -19.06 -25.42
CA GLN A 137 1.69 -18.02 -25.40
C GLN A 137 2.02 -17.60 -23.97
N ILE A 138 1.00 -17.57 -23.10
CA ILE A 138 1.20 -17.33 -21.66
C ILE A 138 2.06 -18.45 -21.07
N HIS A 139 1.70 -19.70 -21.36
CA HIS A 139 2.46 -20.86 -20.90
C HIS A 139 3.92 -20.83 -21.41
N GLU A 140 4.15 -20.48 -22.68
CA GLU A 140 5.51 -20.35 -23.22
C GLU A 140 6.32 -19.27 -22.48
N ILE A 141 5.70 -18.13 -22.18
CA ILE A 141 6.34 -17.05 -21.41
C ILE A 141 6.65 -17.50 -19.99
N GLU A 142 5.72 -18.17 -19.31
CA GLU A 142 5.94 -18.73 -17.97
C GLU A 142 7.13 -19.70 -17.97
N MET A 143 7.21 -20.57 -18.98
CA MET A 143 8.32 -21.51 -19.11
C MET A 143 9.66 -20.85 -19.34
N GLU A 144 9.70 -19.79 -20.14
CA GLU A 144 10.91 -19.01 -20.38
C GLU A 144 11.35 -18.25 -19.12
N LEU A 145 10.41 -17.64 -18.38
CA LEU A 145 10.72 -16.93 -17.14
C LEU A 145 11.26 -17.87 -16.06
N ILE A 146 10.69 -19.06 -15.93
CA ILE A 146 11.20 -20.08 -14.97
C ILE A 146 12.59 -20.57 -15.38
N ARG A 147 12.83 -20.79 -16.68
CA ARG A 147 14.16 -21.17 -17.19
C ARG A 147 15.20 -20.10 -16.88
N GLN A 148 14.91 -18.84 -17.15
CA GLN A 148 15.80 -17.72 -16.82
C GLN A 148 16.08 -17.62 -15.33
N ARG A 149 15.06 -17.86 -14.50
CA ARG A 149 15.22 -17.86 -13.05
C ARG A 149 16.13 -18.98 -12.56
N LEU A 150 16.03 -20.17 -13.15
CA LEU A 150 16.90 -21.31 -12.85
C LEU A 150 18.34 -21.05 -13.30
N GLU A 151 18.53 -20.50 -14.49
CA GLU A 151 19.86 -20.09 -14.99
C GLU A 151 20.53 -19.07 -14.08
N GLU A 152 19.79 -18.08 -13.59
CA GLU A 152 20.31 -17.11 -12.61
C GLU A 152 20.79 -17.81 -11.33
N ILE A 153 20.02 -18.78 -10.82
CA ILE A 153 20.40 -19.56 -9.64
C ILE A 153 21.67 -20.37 -9.90
N TYR A 154 21.78 -21.00 -11.08
CA TYR A 154 22.96 -21.80 -11.44
C TYR A 154 24.20 -20.94 -11.65
N LEU A 155 24.07 -19.78 -12.30
CA LEU A 155 25.17 -18.83 -12.45
C LEU A 155 25.65 -18.31 -11.09
N LEU A 156 24.73 -17.99 -10.19
CA LEU A 156 25.08 -17.59 -8.81
C LEU A 156 25.81 -18.71 -8.06
N ALA A 157 25.43 -19.97 -8.30
CA ALA A 157 26.11 -21.13 -7.73
C ALA A 157 27.53 -21.33 -8.31
N GLU A 158 27.75 -20.96 -9.57
CA GLU A 158 29.05 -21.06 -10.25
C GLU A 158 29.99 -19.88 -9.96
N GLU A 159 29.48 -18.65 -9.89
CA GLU A 159 30.26 -17.42 -9.70
C GLU A 159 30.63 -17.14 -8.24
N GLN A 160 29.80 -17.55 -7.29
CA GLN A 160 29.99 -17.27 -5.86
C GLN A 160 29.89 -18.58 -5.07
N GLU A 161 30.93 -18.90 -4.29
CA GLU A 161 30.85 -19.84 -3.15
C GLU A 161 29.65 -19.43 -2.27
N MET A 162 28.49 -20.02 -2.52
CA MET A 162 27.19 -19.59 -2.05
C MET A 162 27.11 -19.49 -0.53
N LEU A 163 27.24 -18.29 0.03
CA LEU A 163 27.19 -18.10 1.49
C LEU A 163 26.30 -16.93 1.91
N SER A 164 25.06 -16.86 1.40
CA SER A 164 24.02 -16.01 1.98
C SER A 164 22.74 -16.79 2.26
N ALA A 165 22.09 -16.48 3.39
CA ALA A 165 20.78 -17.05 3.73
C ALA A 165 19.70 -16.66 2.70
N GLU A 166 19.91 -15.54 2.00
CA GLU A 166 19.01 -15.04 0.96
C GLU A 166 18.98 -15.98 -0.27
N ASN A 167 20.13 -16.51 -0.69
CA ASN A 167 20.20 -17.44 -1.83
C ASN A 167 19.48 -18.76 -1.53
N LEU A 168 19.62 -19.27 -0.30
CA LEU A 168 18.91 -20.47 0.15
C LEU A 168 17.40 -20.25 0.14
N HIS A 169 16.95 -19.09 0.63
CA HIS A 169 15.54 -18.71 0.60
C HIS A 169 15.02 -18.62 -0.85
N ARG A 170 15.79 -18.02 -1.77
CA ARG A 170 15.43 -17.92 -3.19
C ARG A 170 15.28 -19.28 -3.86
N ILE A 171 16.20 -20.22 -3.59
CA ILE A 171 16.11 -21.60 -4.09
C ILE A 171 14.87 -22.29 -3.55
N GLN A 172 14.60 -22.14 -2.25
CA GLN A 172 13.45 -22.77 -1.60
C GLN A 172 12.13 -22.24 -2.18
N MET A 173 12.00 -20.93 -2.42
CA MET A 173 10.82 -20.34 -3.05
C MET A 173 10.55 -20.91 -4.45
N VAL A 174 11.59 -21.09 -5.27
CA VAL A 174 11.44 -21.66 -6.63
C VAL A 174 11.04 -23.13 -6.55
N LYS A 175 11.59 -23.89 -5.61
CA LYS A 175 11.21 -25.30 -5.40
C LYS A 175 9.75 -25.44 -4.98
N ASP A 176 9.29 -24.62 -4.04
CA ASP A 176 7.91 -24.67 -3.57
C ASP A 176 6.96 -24.28 -4.72
N PHE A 177 7.31 -23.23 -5.48
CA PHE A 177 6.56 -22.84 -6.66
C PHE A 177 6.46 -23.97 -7.71
N LEU A 178 7.57 -24.65 -8.03
CA LEU A 178 7.53 -25.77 -8.98
C LEU A 178 6.74 -26.97 -8.46
N LYS A 179 6.75 -27.23 -7.14
CA LYS A 179 5.99 -28.34 -6.54
C LYS A 179 4.48 -28.06 -6.51
N ASP A 180 4.10 -26.81 -6.32
CA ASP A 180 2.69 -26.38 -6.28
C ASP A 180 2.05 -26.37 -7.67
N ASN A 181 2.85 -26.27 -8.74
CA ASN A 181 2.36 -26.24 -10.13
C ASN A 181 2.71 -27.54 -10.87
N SER A 182 1.75 -28.48 -10.98
CA SER A 182 2.00 -29.85 -11.48
C SER A 182 2.38 -29.94 -12.96
N ASP A 183 1.90 -29.00 -13.76
CA ASP A 183 2.26 -28.83 -15.17
C ASP A 183 3.72 -28.41 -15.34
N LEU A 184 4.20 -27.47 -14.52
CA LEU A 184 5.60 -27.04 -14.53
C LEU A 184 6.53 -28.09 -13.89
N ASN A 185 6.08 -28.76 -12.82
CA ASN A 185 6.84 -29.81 -12.14
C ASN A 185 7.29 -30.91 -13.12
N THR A 186 6.39 -31.30 -14.03
CA THR A 186 6.68 -32.34 -15.02
C THR A 186 7.77 -31.89 -16.00
N SER A 187 7.76 -30.61 -16.38
CA SER A 187 8.71 -30.02 -17.32
C SER A 187 10.09 -29.73 -16.70
N PHE A 188 10.13 -29.46 -15.40
CA PHE A 188 11.34 -29.06 -14.65
C PHE A 188 11.79 -30.09 -13.60
N GLU A 189 11.39 -31.35 -13.74
CA GLU A 189 11.73 -32.40 -12.77
C GLU A 189 13.26 -32.55 -12.57
N ALA A 190 14.01 -32.51 -13.67
CA ALA A 190 15.47 -32.59 -13.63
C ALA A 190 16.10 -31.37 -12.90
N ASP A 191 15.55 -30.18 -13.14
CA ASP A 191 15.98 -28.96 -12.47
C ASP A 191 15.63 -28.96 -10.99
N LEU A 192 14.46 -29.48 -10.63
CA LEU A 192 14.06 -29.65 -9.23
C LEU A 192 15.03 -30.56 -8.48
N GLN A 193 15.43 -31.69 -9.08
CA GLN A 193 16.44 -32.59 -8.51
C GLN A 193 17.82 -31.90 -8.38
N ARG A 194 18.19 -31.08 -9.37
CA ARG A 194 19.45 -30.32 -9.35
C ARG A 194 19.45 -29.24 -8.26
N LEU A 195 18.34 -28.52 -8.07
CA LEU A 195 18.15 -27.58 -6.97
C LEU A 195 18.21 -28.27 -5.60
N GLU A 196 17.66 -29.48 -5.46
CA GLU A 196 17.79 -30.27 -4.23
C GLU A 196 19.24 -30.71 -3.95
N GLY A 197 20.02 -30.97 -5.00
CA GLY A 197 21.47 -31.22 -4.89
C GLY A 197 22.22 -29.97 -4.40
N LEU A 198 21.99 -28.83 -5.06
CA LEU A 198 22.61 -27.55 -4.69
C LEU A 198 22.27 -27.13 -3.26
N GLU A 199 21.02 -27.30 -2.82
CA GLU A 199 20.62 -26.99 -1.45
C GLU A 199 21.39 -27.82 -0.42
N LYS A 200 21.55 -29.13 -0.67
CA LYS A 200 22.30 -30.03 0.22
C LYS A 200 23.78 -29.67 0.27
N GLU A 201 24.38 -29.31 -0.87
CA GLU A 201 25.76 -28.85 -0.94
C GLU A 201 25.94 -27.55 -0.14
N MET A 202 25.03 -26.59 -0.30
CA MET A 202 25.03 -25.32 0.47
C MET A 202 24.87 -25.53 1.97
N GLN A 203 23.98 -26.43 2.39
CA GLN A 203 23.78 -26.75 3.80
C GLN A 203 25.02 -27.42 4.41
N SER A 204 25.68 -28.29 3.64
CA SER A 204 26.91 -28.97 4.08
C SER A 204 28.09 -28.01 4.24
N GLN A 205 28.24 -27.04 3.32
CA GLN A 205 29.27 -25.99 3.42
C GLN A 205 29.04 -25.05 4.61
N LYS A 206 27.77 -24.72 4.92
CA LYS A 206 27.41 -23.92 6.11
C LYS A 206 27.84 -24.59 7.41
N ILE A 207 27.64 -25.91 7.53
CA ILE A 207 28.03 -26.68 8.73
C ILE A 207 29.55 -26.70 8.88
N SER A 208 30.30 -26.89 7.79
CA SER A 208 31.77 -26.88 7.82
C SER A 208 32.36 -25.53 8.24
N LEU A 209 31.79 -24.40 7.79
CA LEU A 209 32.22 -23.05 8.19
C LEU A 209 31.92 -22.73 9.67
N ASP A 210 30.81 -23.24 10.21
CA ASP A 210 30.45 -23.08 11.62
C ASP A 210 31.27 -23.99 12.56
N GLU A 211 31.73 -25.16 12.09
CA GLU A 211 32.67 -26.03 12.81
C GLU A 211 34.08 -25.43 12.85
N THR A 212 34.56 -24.88 11.73
CA THR A 212 35.88 -24.21 11.66
C THR A 212 35.95 -22.97 12.57
N LYS A 213 34.82 -22.31 12.86
CA LYS A 213 34.73 -21.21 13.83
C LYS A 213 34.66 -21.66 15.30
N LYS A 214 34.36 -22.93 15.58
CA LYS A 214 34.31 -23.48 16.95
C LYS A 214 35.62 -24.11 17.41
N GLU A 215 36.54 -24.44 16.50
CA GLU A 215 37.83 -25.08 16.85
C GLU A 215 38.99 -24.11 17.17
N ASN A 216 38.76 -22.78 17.19
CA ASN A 216 39.75 -21.82 17.71
C ASN A 216 39.23 -21.07 18.96
N PRO A 217 39.28 -21.68 20.16
CA PRO A 217 39.24 -20.96 21.42
C PRO A 217 40.68 -20.62 21.89
N GLU A 218 40.95 -19.31 22.00
CA GLU A 218 41.91 -18.65 22.91
C GLU A 218 43.43 -18.88 22.76
N GLU A 219 44.15 -17.82 22.37
CA GLU A 219 45.40 -17.43 23.05
C GLU A 219 45.31 -15.95 23.46
N GLU A 220 44.75 -15.70 24.65
CA GLU A 220 45.12 -14.53 25.44
C GLU A 220 46.36 -14.89 26.28
N THR A 221 47.51 -14.26 26.01
CA THR A 221 48.48 -14.01 27.09
C THR A 221 49.03 -12.59 27.02
N ASN A 222 48.65 -11.82 28.03
CA ASN A 222 49.40 -10.76 28.71
C ASN A 222 50.75 -10.32 28.10
N GLU A 223 50.82 -9.05 27.69
CA GLU A 223 52.01 -8.24 28.01
C GLU A 223 51.61 -6.82 28.41
N ALA A 224 51.64 -6.57 29.71
CA ALA A 224 51.55 -5.24 30.28
C ALA A 224 52.82 -4.44 29.95
N CYS A 225 52.62 -3.21 29.48
CA CYS A 225 53.44 -2.04 29.76
C CYS A 225 54.94 -2.11 29.39
N LEU A 226 55.31 -1.57 28.22
CA LEU A 226 56.53 -0.76 28.10
C LEU A 226 56.34 0.48 27.19
N LEU A 227 56.18 1.62 27.86
CA LEU A 227 56.89 2.89 27.66
C LEU A 227 56.77 3.58 26.28
N LYS A 228 55.95 4.63 26.19
CA LYS A 228 56.27 6.06 26.47
C LYS A 228 57.04 6.78 25.33
N LYS A 229 56.40 7.90 24.92
CA LYS A 229 56.87 9.05 24.12
C LYS A 229 56.84 8.76 22.61
N ILE A 230 56.11 9.53 21.82
CA ILE A 230 56.39 10.95 21.57
C ILE A 230 55.09 11.76 21.40
N LYS A 231 55.02 12.88 22.14
CA LYS A 231 54.11 14.01 21.91
C LYS A 231 54.40 14.62 20.53
N LEU A 232 53.37 15.09 19.82
CA LEU A 232 53.23 16.53 19.58
C LEU A 232 51.86 16.85 18.98
N VAL A 233 51.18 17.75 19.68
CA VAL A 233 50.12 18.62 19.17
C VAL A 233 50.79 19.69 18.31
N ALA A 234 50.22 19.98 17.15
CA ALA A 234 50.27 21.28 16.49
C ALA A 234 48.84 21.59 16.02
#